data_AF-A0A0P9Y514-F1
#
_entry.id   AF-A0A0P9Y514-F1
#
_cell.length_a   1.000
_cell.length_b   1.000
_cell.length_c   1.000
_cell.angle_alpha   90.00
_cell.angle_beta   90.00
_cell.angle_gamma   90.00
#
_symmetry.space_group_name_H-M   'P 1'
#
loop_
_entity.id
_entity.type
_entity.pdbx_description
1 polymer ?
#
loop_
_entity_poly.entity_id
_entity_poly.type
_entity_poly.pdbx_seq_one_letter_code
_entity_poly.pdbx_strand_id
1 'polypeptide(L)'
;MPVSFLSTTQRERYARYPETLSSEELARYFHLDDDDREWIATKRRDSSRLGYALQLTTVRFLGTFLEDPTAVPEAVLRTLATQLNIPEFADCVAAYRRTRQRWQHTTEIRARYGYREFADTGNQFHLGRWLCALCWTGTDRPSVLFEHANSWLIGHKVLLPGVTLLERFVAEVRSRMESRLWRLLTRDVTDVQRQRLDDLLDPVEGSRQSWLDRLRKGPVRVSAPALVQALLRIETIRDLGIKLPNTKVPPSRIGALARFASTAKVSAVARLPDARRMATLVSFVHSLEASAHDDALDVLDQLL
;
A
#
# COMPACT_ATOMS: atom_id res chain seq x y z
N MET A 1 -9.66 10.73 11.79
CA MET A 1 -8.85 9.74 12.54
C MET A 1 -7.51 9.61 11.85
N PRO A 2 -6.36 9.79 12.53
CA PRO A 2 -5.07 9.53 11.92
C PRO A 2 -4.99 8.04 11.55
N VAL A 3 -4.89 7.74 10.27
CA VAL A 3 -4.68 6.37 9.79
C VAL A 3 -3.19 6.10 9.93
N SER A 4 -2.78 5.60 11.10
CA SER A 4 -1.38 5.24 11.35
C SER A 4 -1.19 3.75 11.06
N PHE A 5 -0.63 3.42 9.89
CA PHE A 5 -0.23 2.04 9.55
C PHE A 5 1.29 1.86 9.46
N LEU A 6 2.06 2.94 9.42
CA LEU A 6 3.51 2.90 9.50
C LEU A 6 3.97 2.75 10.95
N SER A 7 5.03 1.97 11.17
CA SER A 7 5.73 1.94 12.44
C SER A 7 6.50 3.25 12.68
N THR A 8 6.86 3.53 13.94
CA THR A 8 7.70 4.69 14.30
C THR A 8 9.00 4.68 13.50
N THR A 9 9.68 3.53 13.42
CA THR A 9 10.92 3.37 12.66
C THR A 9 10.75 3.64 11.16
N GLN A 10 9.62 3.21 10.56
CA GLN A 10 9.33 3.52 9.15
C GLN A 10 9.17 5.02 8.92
N ARG A 11 8.50 5.73 9.84
CA ARG A 11 8.36 7.19 9.76
C ARG A 11 9.68 7.92 9.93
N GLU A 12 10.53 7.44 10.84
CA GLU A 12 11.84 8.04 11.10
C GLU A 12 12.80 7.86 9.91
N ARG A 13 12.68 6.77 9.15
CA ARG A 13 13.49 6.53 7.95
C ARG A 13 13.00 7.27 6.70
N TYR A 14 11.73 7.68 6.67
CA TYR A 14 11.16 8.35 5.51
C TYR A 14 11.86 9.68 5.22
N ALA A 15 12.33 9.85 3.97
CA ALA A 15 13.05 11.05 3.52
C ALA A 15 14.27 11.41 4.39
N ARG A 16 14.95 10.41 4.95
CA ARG A 16 16.20 10.60 5.73
C ARG A 16 17.31 9.70 5.19
N TYR A 17 18.54 10.13 5.42
CA TYR A 17 19.70 9.31 5.13
C TYR A 17 19.76 8.07 6.03
N PRO A 18 20.19 6.91 5.49
CA PRO A 18 20.60 5.80 6.33
C PRO A 18 21.84 6.18 7.14
N GLU A 19 22.10 5.43 8.23
CA GLU A 19 23.27 5.65 9.09
C GLU A 19 24.59 5.46 8.34
N THR A 20 24.61 4.57 7.35
CA THR A 20 25.76 4.28 6.51
C THR A 20 25.36 4.25 5.04
N LEU A 21 26.27 4.74 4.18
CA LEU A 21 26.14 4.69 2.73
C LEU A 21 27.28 3.86 2.17
N SER A 22 26.95 2.93 1.28
CA SER A 22 27.94 2.12 0.57
C SER A 22 28.67 2.94 -0.50
N SER A 23 29.88 2.51 -0.87
CA SER A 23 30.63 3.13 -1.97
C SER A 23 29.89 3.07 -3.30
N GLU A 24 29.07 2.03 -3.52
CA GLU A 24 28.24 1.90 -4.73
C GLU A 24 27.12 2.95 -4.75
N GLU A 25 26.43 3.17 -3.62
CA GLU A 25 25.42 4.23 -3.51
C GLU A 25 26.04 5.62 -3.70
N LEU A 26 27.22 5.85 -3.13
CA LEU A 26 27.97 7.10 -3.31
C LEU A 26 28.31 7.33 -4.80
N ALA A 27 28.86 6.32 -5.46
CA ALA A 27 29.20 6.40 -6.88
C ALA A 27 27.96 6.58 -7.79
N ARG A 28 26.82 5.99 -7.41
CA ARG A 28 25.60 6.02 -8.23
C ARG A 28 24.80 7.31 -8.10
N TYR A 29 24.59 7.79 -6.87
CA TYR A 29 23.64 8.88 -6.61
C TYR A 29 24.30 10.24 -6.36
N PHE A 30 25.60 10.25 -6.03
CA PHE A 30 26.33 11.46 -5.66
C PHE A 30 27.41 11.82 -6.67
N HIS A 31 27.44 11.14 -7.81
CA HIS A 31 28.26 11.54 -8.94
C HIS A 31 27.70 12.81 -9.59
N LEU A 32 28.58 13.76 -9.86
CA LEU A 32 28.32 14.97 -10.63
C LEU A 32 28.89 14.78 -12.03
N ASP A 33 28.01 14.78 -13.02
CA ASP A 33 28.41 14.74 -14.43
C ASP A 33 29.01 16.09 -14.89
N ASP A 34 29.41 16.19 -16.15
CA ASP A 34 30.01 17.41 -16.69
C ASP A 34 29.03 18.60 -16.68
N ASP A 35 27.76 18.37 -17.02
CA ASP A 35 26.72 19.39 -17.04
C ASP A 35 26.42 19.91 -15.62
N ASP A 36 26.44 19.04 -14.62
CA ASP A 36 26.32 19.39 -13.21
C ASP A 36 27.50 20.25 -12.78
N ARG A 37 28.72 19.83 -13.11
CA ARG A 37 29.96 20.53 -12.72
C ARG A 37 30.06 21.90 -13.36
N GLU A 38 29.74 22.02 -14.64
CA GLU A 38 29.71 23.31 -15.34
C GLU A 38 28.70 24.26 -14.70
N TRP A 39 27.49 23.77 -14.42
CA TRP A 39 26.46 24.57 -13.79
C TRP A 39 26.83 24.98 -12.36
N ILE A 40 27.37 24.07 -11.56
CA ILE A 40 27.81 24.35 -10.19
C ILE A 40 28.96 25.37 -10.20
N ALA A 41 29.88 25.31 -11.15
CA ALA A 41 31.01 26.24 -11.25
C ALA A 41 30.59 27.71 -11.38
N THR A 42 29.38 27.97 -11.90
CA THR A 42 28.79 29.33 -11.99
C THR A 42 28.55 29.98 -10.63
N LYS A 43 28.48 29.20 -9.55
CA LYS A 43 28.26 29.73 -8.20
C LYS A 43 29.56 30.34 -7.66
N ARG A 44 29.47 31.54 -7.07
CA ARG A 44 30.64 32.36 -6.74
C ARG A 44 31.51 31.85 -5.59
N ARG A 45 30.90 31.20 -4.59
CA ARG A 45 31.59 30.77 -3.36
C ARG A 45 31.58 29.25 -3.26
N ASP A 46 32.62 28.67 -2.69
CA ASP A 46 32.70 27.22 -2.48
C ASP A 46 31.58 26.69 -1.59
N SER A 47 31.14 27.46 -0.60
CA SER A 47 29.94 27.16 0.19
C SER A 47 28.67 27.09 -0.65
N SER A 48 28.50 27.98 -1.63
CA SER A 48 27.37 27.95 -2.57
C SER A 48 27.48 26.78 -3.56
N ARG A 49 28.69 26.48 -4.05
CA ARG A 49 28.96 25.35 -4.96
C ARG A 49 28.65 24.01 -4.30
N LEU A 50 29.25 23.77 -3.14
CA LEU A 50 29.03 22.57 -2.35
C LEU A 50 27.58 22.46 -1.88
N GLY A 51 26.97 23.56 -1.44
CA GLY A 51 25.57 23.59 -1.03
C GLY A 51 24.59 23.26 -2.16
N TYR A 52 24.87 23.73 -3.39
CA TYR A 52 24.09 23.37 -4.58
C TYR A 52 24.23 21.88 -4.91
N ALA A 53 25.47 21.38 -5.00
CA ALA A 53 25.76 19.98 -5.28
C ALA A 53 25.12 19.04 -4.24
N LEU A 54 25.15 19.46 -2.98
CA LEU A 54 24.52 18.73 -1.88
C LEU A 54 23.01 18.63 -2.08
N GLN A 55 22.32 19.75 -2.33
CA GLN A 55 20.86 19.72 -2.57
C GLN A 55 20.50 18.86 -3.78
N LEU A 56 21.26 18.98 -4.87
CA LEU A 56 21.03 18.24 -6.10
C LEU A 56 21.14 16.72 -5.88
N THR A 57 22.21 16.28 -5.24
CA THR A 57 22.43 14.86 -4.96
C THR A 57 21.53 14.33 -3.85
N THR A 58 21.15 15.18 -2.89
CA THR A 58 20.14 14.86 -1.87
C THR A 58 18.79 14.55 -2.50
N VAL A 59 18.30 15.40 -3.42
CA VAL A 59 17.00 15.16 -4.06
C VAL A 59 17.04 13.96 -5.02
N ARG A 60 18.20 13.65 -5.61
CA ARG A 60 18.42 12.42 -6.41
C ARG A 60 18.34 11.16 -5.54
N PHE A 61 18.91 11.19 -4.34
CA PHE A 61 18.97 10.03 -3.45
C PHE A 61 17.69 9.85 -2.62
N LEU A 62 17.21 10.91 -1.97
CA LEU A 62 16.06 10.86 -1.06
C LEU A 62 14.72 11.15 -1.74
N GLY A 63 14.71 11.76 -2.92
CA GLY A 63 13.47 12.22 -3.57
C GLY A 63 12.87 13.51 -2.96
N THR A 64 13.57 14.17 -2.04
CA THR A 64 13.16 15.47 -1.49
C THR A 64 14.37 16.27 -0.99
N PHE A 65 14.16 17.53 -0.63
CA PHE A 65 15.20 18.38 -0.05
C PHE A 65 15.15 18.32 1.47
N LEU A 66 16.30 18.37 2.11
CA LEU A 66 16.37 18.49 3.57
C LEU A 66 16.07 19.92 4.01
N GLU A 67 15.26 20.06 5.06
CA GLU A 67 15.02 21.34 5.73
C GLU A 67 16.32 21.90 6.33
N ASP A 68 17.11 21.02 6.94
CA ASP A 68 18.46 21.33 7.40
C ASP A 68 19.51 20.70 6.47
N PRO A 69 20.22 21.48 5.65
CA PRO A 69 21.25 20.95 4.76
C PRO A 69 22.47 20.40 5.51
N THR A 70 22.59 20.60 6.84
CA THR A 70 23.64 19.95 7.63
C THR A 70 23.27 18.53 8.09
N ALA A 71 22.03 18.08 7.90
CA ALA A 71 21.57 16.73 8.26
C ALA A 71 21.96 15.68 7.19
N VAL A 72 23.22 15.71 6.75
CA VAL A 72 23.79 14.87 5.69
C VAL A 72 24.98 14.09 6.25
N PRO A 73 25.18 12.81 5.85
CA PRO A 73 26.36 12.06 6.26
C PRO A 73 27.65 12.71 5.76
N GLU A 74 28.70 12.69 6.58
CA GLU A 74 30.01 13.28 6.22
C GLU A 74 30.59 12.65 4.95
N ALA A 75 30.34 11.35 4.72
CA ALA A 75 30.77 10.65 3.51
C ALA A 75 30.24 11.31 2.23
N VAL A 76 29.00 11.82 2.25
CA VAL A 76 28.41 12.57 1.12
C VAL A 76 29.17 13.88 0.92
N LEU A 77 29.41 14.64 1.99
CA LEU A 77 30.13 15.91 1.93
C LEU A 77 31.54 15.74 1.37
N ARG A 78 32.28 14.75 1.87
CA ARG A 78 33.63 14.44 1.40
C ARG A 78 33.65 14.05 -0.07
N THR A 79 32.69 13.23 -0.50
CA THR A 79 32.56 12.78 -1.90
C THR A 79 32.30 13.95 -2.84
N LEU A 80 31.42 14.88 -2.48
CA LEU A 80 31.12 16.06 -3.30
C LEU A 80 32.25 17.09 -3.28
N ALA A 81 32.85 17.33 -2.11
CA ALA A 81 34.00 18.24 -1.97
C ALA A 81 35.18 17.79 -2.83
N THR A 82 35.44 16.48 -2.89
CA THR A 82 36.48 15.90 -3.74
C THR A 82 36.18 16.13 -5.22
N GLN A 83 34.94 15.87 -5.66
CA GLN A 83 34.53 16.08 -7.05
C GLN A 83 34.59 17.55 -7.50
N LEU A 84 34.41 18.49 -6.56
CA LEU A 84 34.44 19.93 -6.81
C LEU A 84 35.80 20.58 -6.55
N ASN A 85 36.81 19.83 -6.12
CA ASN A 85 38.12 20.33 -5.70
C ASN A 85 38.06 21.41 -4.61
N ILE A 86 37.23 21.18 -3.57
CA ILE A 86 37.07 22.07 -2.41
C ILE A 86 37.73 21.41 -1.18
N PRO A 87 39.02 21.66 -0.89
CA PRO A 87 39.71 21.00 0.22
C PRO A 87 39.20 21.47 1.60
N GLU A 88 38.82 22.74 1.74
CA GLU A 88 38.35 23.35 3.00
C GLU A 88 36.81 23.31 3.12
N PHE A 89 36.24 22.12 3.05
CA PHE A 89 34.78 21.95 2.98
C PHE A 89 34.05 21.91 4.33
N ALA A 90 34.77 21.78 5.46
CA ALA A 90 34.20 21.55 6.79
C ALA A 90 33.15 22.61 7.18
N ASP A 91 33.46 23.90 6.98
CA ASP A 91 32.56 25.00 7.34
C ASP A 91 31.63 25.44 6.20
N CYS A 92 31.84 24.90 4.99
CA CYS A 92 31.12 25.34 3.80
C CYS A 92 29.60 25.13 3.91
N VAL A 93 29.16 23.99 4.44
CA VAL A 93 27.73 23.67 4.57
C VAL A 93 27.07 24.46 5.70
N ALA A 94 27.78 24.69 6.80
CA ALA A 94 27.31 25.54 7.88
C ALA A 94 27.15 27.00 7.42
N ALA A 95 28.11 27.50 6.63
CA ALA A 95 28.01 28.82 6.00
C ALA A 95 26.83 28.88 5.01
N TYR A 96 26.67 27.85 4.16
CA TYR A 96 25.58 27.74 3.21
C TYR A 96 24.20 27.75 3.87
N ARG A 97 24.03 27.00 4.97
CA ARG A 97 22.79 26.92 5.76
C ARG A 97 22.26 28.29 6.18
N ARG A 98 23.16 29.23 6.50
CA ARG A 98 22.84 30.61 6.94
C ARG A 98 22.41 31.52 5.79
N THR A 99 22.68 31.14 4.54
CA THR A 99 22.36 31.96 3.37
C THR A 99 20.93 31.72 2.87
N ARG A 100 20.30 32.78 2.35
CA ARG A 100 19.01 32.67 1.65
C ARG A 100 19.12 31.99 0.28
N GLN A 101 20.34 31.87 -0.27
CA GLN A 101 20.60 31.24 -1.56
C GLN A 101 20.11 29.79 -1.60
N ARG A 102 20.03 29.11 -0.46
CA ARG A 102 19.54 27.72 -0.39
C ARG A 102 18.14 27.53 -0.98
N TRP A 103 17.26 28.52 -0.85
CA TRP A 103 15.90 28.45 -1.39
C TRP A 103 15.87 28.72 -2.90
N GLN A 104 16.74 29.62 -3.37
CA GLN A 104 16.94 29.88 -4.79
C GLN A 104 17.49 28.64 -5.48
N HIS A 105 18.50 27.99 -4.89
CA HIS A 105 19.06 26.74 -5.41
C HIS A 105 18.02 25.63 -5.50
N THR A 106 17.16 25.45 -4.49
CA THR A 106 16.06 24.48 -4.56
C THR A 106 15.14 24.76 -5.76
N THR A 107 14.79 26.02 -5.98
CA THR A 107 13.96 26.44 -7.11
C THR A 107 14.65 26.19 -8.45
N GLU A 108 15.94 26.55 -8.56
CA GLU A 108 16.77 26.32 -9.74
C GLU A 108 16.91 24.82 -10.06
N ILE A 109 17.18 23.98 -9.05
CA ILE A 109 17.31 22.53 -9.20
C ILE A 109 16.00 21.95 -9.72
N ARG A 110 14.86 22.36 -9.14
CA ARG A 110 13.55 21.91 -9.60
C ARG A 110 13.30 22.24 -11.06
N ALA A 111 13.55 23.49 -11.46
CA ALA A 111 13.37 23.95 -12.83
C ALA A 111 14.30 23.25 -13.82
N ARG A 112 15.60 23.14 -13.50
CA ARG A 112 16.62 22.57 -14.39
C ARG A 112 16.49 21.06 -14.54
N TYR A 113 16.26 20.34 -13.45
CA TYR A 113 16.27 18.86 -13.45
C TYR A 113 14.88 18.23 -13.54
N GLY A 114 13.83 19.05 -13.60
CA GLY A 114 12.45 18.61 -13.83
C GLY A 114 11.74 18.05 -12.61
N TYR A 115 12.08 18.51 -11.41
CA TYR A 115 11.39 18.09 -10.17
C TYR A 115 10.11 18.90 -9.95
N ARG A 116 9.03 18.19 -9.62
CA ARG A 116 7.69 18.75 -9.39
C ARG A 116 7.27 18.55 -7.93
N GLU A 117 6.48 19.46 -7.40
CA GLU A 117 5.91 19.31 -6.06
C GLU A 117 4.78 18.29 -6.07
N PHE A 118 4.58 17.60 -4.95
CA PHE A 118 3.43 16.74 -4.77
C PHE A 118 2.09 17.49 -4.88
N ALA A 119 2.09 18.79 -4.56
CA ALA A 119 0.93 19.66 -4.68
C ALA A 119 0.68 20.18 -6.10
N ASP A 120 1.63 20.00 -7.03
CA ASP A 120 1.45 20.43 -8.41
C ASP A 120 0.29 19.68 -9.07
N THR A 121 -0.42 20.39 -9.96
CA THR A 121 -1.63 19.89 -10.60
C THR A 121 -1.37 18.58 -11.34
N GLY A 122 -2.23 17.58 -11.11
CA GLY A 122 -2.19 16.29 -11.78
C GLY A 122 -1.37 15.21 -11.07
N ASN A 123 -0.34 15.55 -10.30
CA ASN A 123 0.54 14.54 -9.66
C ASN A 123 -0.24 13.59 -8.73
N GLN A 124 -1.07 14.14 -7.86
CA GLN A 124 -1.94 13.36 -6.97
C GLN A 124 -2.95 12.51 -7.75
N PHE A 125 -3.47 13.03 -8.86
CA PHE A 125 -4.41 12.28 -9.70
C PHE A 125 -3.72 11.07 -10.37
N HIS A 126 -2.54 11.26 -10.94
CA HIS A 126 -1.77 10.19 -11.58
C HIS A 126 -1.37 9.10 -10.57
N LEU A 127 -0.80 9.49 -9.43
CA LEU A 127 -0.47 8.55 -8.36
C LEU A 127 -1.73 7.83 -7.86
N GLY A 128 -2.81 8.57 -7.60
CA GLY A 128 -4.07 8.02 -7.11
C GLY A 128 -4.68 7.02 -8.09
N ARG A 129 -4.66 7.30 -9.39
CA ARG A 129 -5.12 6.37 -10.43
C ARG A 129 -4.28 5.11 -10.47
N TRP A 130 -2.96 5.23 -10.37
CA TRP A 130 -2.04 4.10 -10.34
C TRP A 130 -2.26 3.22 -9.09
N LEU A 131 -2.35 3.83 -7.90
CA LEU A 131 -2.66 3.13 -6.65
C LEU A 131 -4.05 2.47 -6.67
N CYS A 132 -5.04 3.08 -7.32
CA CYS A 132 -6.36 2.47 -7.50
C CYS A 132 -6.26 1.15 -8.29
N ALA A 133 -5.43 1.09 -9.33
CA ALA A 133 -5.22 -0.14 -10.10
C ALA A 133 -4.57 -1.22 -9.22
N LEU A 134 -3.50 -0.88 -8.48
CA LEU A 134 -2.85 -1.80 -7.54
C LEU A 134 -3.83 -2.31 -6.47
N CYS A 135 -4.62 -1.42 -5.87
CA CYS A 135 -5.62 -1.81 -4.86
C CYS A 135 -6.74 -2.69 -5.45
N TRP A 136 -7.05 -2.55 -6.73
CA TRP A 136 -8.09 -3.34 -7.39
C TRP A 136 -7.60 -4.77 -7.64
N THR A 137 -6.38 -4.95 -8.13
CA THR A 137 -5.83 -6.26 -8.50
C THR A 137 -5.16 -6.98 -7.35
N GLY A 138 -4.63 -6.24 -6.37
CA GLY A 138 -3.84 -6.75 -5.26
C GLY A 138 -4.56 -6.75 -3.91
N THR A 139 -3.91 -7.37 -2.92
CA THR A 139 -4.32 -7.39 -1.51
C THR A 139 -3.20 -6.90 -0.61
N ASP A 140 -2.37 -5.99 -1.12
CA ASP A 140 -1.19 -5.49 -0.44
C ASP A 140 -1.52 -4.79 0.87
N ARG A 141 -0.60 -4.92 1.82
CA ARG A 141 -0.69 -4.20 3.09
C ARG A 141 -0.52 -2.69 2.82
N PRO A 142 -1.14 -1.81 3.63
CA PRO A 142 -0.99 -0.36 3.46
C PRO A 142 0.47 0.12 3.44
N SER A 143 1.34 -0.49 4.24
CA SER A 143 2.78 -0.19 4.24
C SER A 143 3.45 -0.49 2.89
N VAL A 144 3.08 -1.58 2.23
CA VAL A 144 3.62 -1.93 0.91
C VAL A 144 3.13 -0.95 -0.16
N LEU A 145 1.85 -0.56 -0.11
CA LEU A 145 1.31 0.48 -0.99
C LEU A 145 1.99 1.84 -0.79
N PHE A 146 2.40 2.15 0.45
CA PHE A 146 3.17 3.35 0.76
C PHE A 146 4.56 3.31 0.13
N GLU A 147 5.29 2.19 0.23
CA GLU A 147 6.60 2.04 -0.44
C GLU A 147 6.49 2.09 -1.97
N HIS A 148 5.41 1.53 -2.52
CA HIS A 148 5.09 1.66 -3.94
C HIS A 148 4.84 3.13 -4.33
N ALA A 149 4.09 3.89 -3.52
CA ALA A 149 3.87 5.30 -3.76
C ALA A 149 5.17 6.11 -3.68
N ASN A 150 6.03 5.82 -2.69
CA ASN A 150 7.35 6.43 -2.55
C ASN A 150 8.20 6.19 -3.82
N SER A 151 8.32 4.94 -4.25
CA SER A 151 9.05 4.55 -5.46
C SER A 151 8.49 5.22 -6.72
N TRP A 152 7.16 5.31 -6.82
CA TRP A 152 6.50 6.00 -7.93
C TRP A 152 6.86 7.48 -7.97
N LEU A 153 6.80 8.17 -6.83
CA LEU A 153 7.13 9.60 -6.72
C LEU A 153 8.57 9.87 -7.15
N ILE A 154 9.53 9.11 -6.62
CA ILE A 154 10.95 9.22 -6.98
C ILE A 154 11.15 8.98 -8.49
N GLY A 155 10.58 7.90 -9.02
CA GLY A 155 10.70 7.55 -10.44
C GLY A 155 10.11 8.59 -11.39
N HIS A 156 9.11 9.36 -10.96
CA HIS A 156 8.46 10.41 -11.76
C HIS A 156 8.96 11.83 -11.44
N LYS A 157 10.06 11.94 -10.67
CA LYS A 157 10.64 13.21 -10.20
C LYS A 157 9.61 14.11 -9.49
N VAL A 158 8.72 13.51 -8.71
CA VAL A 158 7.79 14.23 -7.83
C VAL A 158 8.38 14.20 -6.43
N LEU A 159 8.55 15.38 -5.84
CA LEU A 159 9.15 15.52 -4.52
C LEU A 159 8.29 14.82 -3.47
N LEU A 160 8.95 14.09 -2.58
CA LEU A 160 8.27 13.38 -1.50
C LEU A 160 7.57 14.40 -0.57
N PRO A 161 6.26 14.29 -0.37
CA PRO A 161 5.55 15.11 0.60
C PRO A 161 5.88 14.66 2.03
N GLY A 162 5.40 15.39 3.05
CA GLY A 162 5.49 14.92 4.43
C GLY A 162 4.87 13.54 4.64
N VAL A 163 5.46 12.71 5.50
CA VAL A 163 5.08 11.30 5.72
C VAL A 163 3.59 11.14 6.01
N THR A 164 3.02 12.00 6.87
CA THR A 164 1.59 11.95 7.23
C THR A 164 0.68 12.27 6.05
N LEU A 165 1.12 13.15 5.14
CA LEU A 165 0.34 13.49 3.94
C LEU A 165 0.27 12.28 3.00
N LEU A 166 1.40 11.61 2.77
CA LEU A 166 1.44 10.42 1.92
C LEU A 166 0.69 9.23 2.54
N GLU A 167 0.85 9.02 3.85
CA GLU A 167 0.16 7.96 4.59
C GLU A 167 -1.36 8.12 4.50
N ARG A 168 -1.85 9.36 4.71
CA ARG A 168 -3.26 9.70 4.55
C ARG A 168 -3.73 9.47 3.12
N PHE A 169 -2.96 9.93 2.13
CA PHE A 169 -3.31 9.77 0.71
C PHE A 169 -3.49 8.29 0.32
N VAL A 170 -2.54 7.43 0.72
CA VAL A 170 -2.62 5.97 0.47
C VAL A 170 -3.82 5.37 1.18
N ALA A 171 -4.09 5.75 2.42
CA ALA A 171 -5.24 5.28 3.18
C ALA A 171 -6.57 5.66 2.53
N GLU A 172 -6.70 6.89 2.04
CA GLU A 172 -7.89 7.39 1.35
C GLU A 172 -8.16 6.63 0.04
N VAL A 173 -7.12 6.43 -0.79
CA VAL A 173 -7.25 5.64 -2.03
C VAL A 173 -7.69 4.21 -1.71
N ARG A 174 -7.07 3.57 -0.72
CA ARG A 174 -7.43 2.20 -0.31
C ARG A 174 -8.87 2.13 0.19
N SER A 175 -9.29 3.04 1.08
CA SER A 175 -10.65 3.10 1.61
C SER A 175 -11.69 3.30 0.50
N ARG A 176 -11.40 4.16 -0.48
CA ARG A 176 -12.25 4.38 -1.66
C ARG A 176 -12.41 3.08 -2.47
N MET A 177 -11.32 2.34 -2.67
CA MET A 177 -11.33 1.09 -3.44
C MET A 177 -12.03 -0.04 -2.69
N GLU A 178 -11.89 -0.12 -1.36
CA GLU A 178 -12.65 -1.05 -0.51
C GLU A 178 -14.15 -0.75 -0.55
N SER A 179 -14.53 0.52 -0.41
CA SER A 179 -15.93 0.95 -0.50
C SER A 179 -16.52 0.68 -1.88
N ARG A 180 -15.74 0.81 -2.95
CA ARG A 180 -16.14 0.41 -4.31
C ARG A 180 -16.36 -1.09 -4.41
N LEU A 181 -15.44 -1.89 -3.88
CA LEU A 181 -15.55 -3.35 -3.89
C LEU A 181 -16.81 -3.82 -3.17
N TRP A 182 -17.05 -3.33 -1.95
CA TRP A 182 -18.22 -3.73 -1.16
C TRP A 182 -19.51 -3.40 -1.88
N ARG A 183 -19.66 -2.17 -2.40
CA ARG A 183 -20.85 -1.78 -3.17
C ARG A 183 -21.08 -2.64 -4.41
N LEU A 184 -20.03 -3.08 -5.08
CA LEU A 184 -20.18 -3.95 -6.25
C LEU A 184 -20.66 -5.33 -5.83
N LEU A 185 -20.06 -5.92 -4.80
CA LEU A 185 -20.43 -7.27 -4.32
C LEU A 185 -21.86 -7.32 -3.76
N THR A 186 -22.34 -6.23 -3.18
CA THR A 186 -23.67 -6.18 -2.53
C THR A 186 -24.76 -5.55 -3.39
N ARG A 187 -24.44 -5.14 -4.63
CA ARG A 187 -25.36 -4.39 -5.51
C ARG A 187 -26.66 -5.13 -5.79
N ASP A 188 -26.55 -6.43 -6.09
CA ASP A 188 -27.64 -7.26 -6.58
C ASP A 188 -28.23 -8.15 -5.46
N VAL A 189 -27.88 -7.88 -4.19
CA VAL A 189 -28.33 -8.64 -3.01
C VAL A 189 -29.61 -8.04 -2.45
N THR A 190 -30.71 -8.81 -2.53
CA THR A 190 -32.04 -8.45 -2.04
C THR A 190 -32.11 -8.42 -0.50
N ASP A 191 -33.09 -7.73 0.07
CA ASP A 191 -33.24 -7.65 1.53
C ASP A 191 -33.50 -9.02 2.18
N VAL A 192 -34.21 -9.92 1.48
CA VAL A 192 -34.41 -11.31 1.93
C VAL A 192 -33.07 -12.05 1.99
N GLN A 193 -32.21 -11.89 0.98
CA GLN A 193 -30.88 -12.49 0.99
C GLN A 193 -29.99 -11.86 2.06
N ARG A 194 -30.09 -10.55 2.29
CA ARG A 194 -29.35 -9.87 3.36
C ARG A 194 -29.72 -10.45 4.72
N GLN A 195 -31.01 -10.63 4.99
CA GLN A 195 -31.47 -11.24 6.23
C GLN A 195 -30.93 -12.67 6.37
N ARG A 196 -31.07 -13.51 5.34
CA ARG A 196 -30.51 -14.88 5.34
C ARG A 196 -29.01 -14.92 5.60
N LEU A 197 -28.26 -13.96 5.06
CA LEU A 197 -26.82 -13.85 5.28
C LEU A 197 -26.49 -13.40 6.70
N ASP A 198 -27.24 -12.45 7.27
CA ASP A 198 -27.06 -12.02 8.66
C ASP A 198 -27.47 -13.15 9.64
N ASP A 199 -28.52 -13.92 9.35
CA ASP A 199 -28.95 -15.09 10.14
C ASP A 199 -27.85 -16.16 10.22
N LEU A 200 -26.89 -16.17 9.28
CA LEU A 200 -25.73 -17.06 9.35
C LEU A 200 -24.87 -16.81 10.59
N LEU A 201 -24.91 -15.59 11.11
CA LEU A 201 -24.12 -15.16 12.28
C LEU A 201 -24.76 -15.58 13.60
N ASP A 202 -26.03 -15.98 13.58
CA ASP A 202 -26.77 -16.37 14.77
C ASP A 202 -26.44 -17.81 15.19
N PRO A 203 -26.49 -18.10 16.51
CA PRO A 203 -26.31 -19.45 17.01
C PRO A 203 -27.43 -20.36 16.50
N VAL A 204 -27.09 -21.59 16.13
CA VAL A 204 -28.11 -22.57 15.80
C VAL A 204 -28.82 -23.03 17.06
N GLU A 205 -30.13 -23.27 16.96
CA GLU A 205 -30.96 -23.72 18.09
C GLU A 205 -30.33 -24.92 18.82
N GLY A 206 -30.22 -24.79 20.15
CA GLY A 206 -29.58 -25.79 21.00
C GLY A 206 -28.05 -25.89 20.89
N SER A 207 -27.38 -25.01 20.14
CA SER A 207 -25.93 -25.02 19.94
C SER A 207 -25.28 -23.66 20.22
N ARG A 208 -24.01 -23.68 20.63
CA ARG A 208 -23.17 -22.48 20.72
C ARG A 208 -22.54 -22.09 19.37
N GLN A 209 -22.65 -22.96 18.35
CA GLN A 209 -22.09 -22.72 17.03
C GLN A 209 -23.09 -21.98 16.15
N SER A 210 -22.60 -21.00 15.39
CA SER A 210 -23.42 -20.30 14.40
C SER A 210 -23.68 -21.16 13.16
N TRP A 211 -24.66 -20.77 12.35
CA TRP A 211 -24.88 -21.37 11.03
C TRP A 211 -23.64 -21.25 10.14
N LEU A 212 -22.95 -20.11 10.16
CA LEU A 212 -21.71 -19.95 9.41
C LEU A 212 -20.57 -20.83 9.97
N ASP A 213 -20.50 -21.11 11.29
CA ASP A 213 -19.53 -22.08 11.83
C ASP A 213 -19.82 -23.51 11.35
N ARG A 214 -21.11 -23.87 11.20
CA ARG A 214 -21.50 -25.16 10.62
C ARG A 214 -21.12 -25.24 9.15
N LEU A 215 -21.44 -24.22 8.37
CA LEU A 215 -21.16 -24.17 6.93
C LEU A 215 -19.66 -24.19 6.60
N ARG A 216 -18.80 -23.66 7.47
CA ARG A 216 -17.34 -23.74 7.32
C ARG A 216 -16.78 -25.16 7.45
N LYS A 217 -17.48 -26.07 8.12
CA LYS A 217 -17.00 -27.42 8.37
C LYS A 217 -17.36 -28.34 7.21
N GLY A 218 -16.33 -28.79 6.50
CA GLY A 218 -16.46 -29.88 5.52
C GLY A 218 -16.65 -31.23 6.20
N PRO A 219 -16.90 -32.29 5.40
CA PRO A 219 -16.95 -33.66 5.89
C PRO A 219 -15.61 -34.07 6.49
N VAL A 220 -15.65 -34.76 7.65
CA VAL A 220 -14.44 -35.19 8.40
C VAL A 220 -14.21 -36.71 8.26
N ARG A 221 -15.15 -37.42 7.66
CA ARG A 221 -15.12 -38.88 7.51
C ARG A 221 -15.57 -39.26 6.11
N VAL A 222 -15.05 -40.37 5.61
CA VAL A 222 -15.46 -40.98 4.35
C VAL A 222 -16.52 -42.02 4.66
N SER A 223 -17.78 -41.74 4.35
CA SER A 223 -18.89 -42.68 4.49
C SER A 223 -20.10 -42.21 3.68
N ALA A 224 -21.01 -43.10 3.31
CA ALA A 224 -22.25 -42.72 2.62
C ALA A 224 -23.06 -41.65 3.39
N PRO A 225 -23.24 -41.73 4.73
CA PRO A 225 -23.84 -40.63 5.49
C PRO A 225 -23.08 -39.30 5.38
N ALA A 226 -21.74 -39.34 5.34
CA ALA A 226 -20.94 -38.12 5.18
C ALA A 226 -21.11 -37.49 3.79
N LEU A 227 -21.24 -38.30 2.74
CA LEU A 227 -21.58 -37.83 1.39
C LEU A 227 -22.95 -37.13 1.38
N VAL A 228 -23.97 -37.73 2.01
CA VAL A 228 -25.29 -37.10 2.13
C VAL A 228 -25.21 -35.75 2.86
N GLN A 229 -24.44 -35.67 3.95
CA GLN A 229 -24.24 -34.39 4.64
C GLN A 229 -23.49 -33.35 3.81
N ALA A 230 -22.52 -33.76 2.98
CA ALA A 230 -21.83 -32.87 2.06
C ALA A 230 -22.78 -32.33 0.97
N LEU A 231 -23.66 -33.16 0.42
CA LEU A 231 -24.68 -32.74 -0.54
C LEU A 231 -25.72 -31.80 0.07
N LEU A 232 -26.23 -32.10 1.27
CA LEU A 232 -27.14 -31.21 2.01
C LEU A 232 -26.50 -29.84 2.31
N ARG A 233 -25.19 -29.82 2.59
CA ARG A 233 -24.43 -28.57 2.76
C ARG A 233 -24.39 -27.77 1.46
N ILE A 234 -24.20 -28.40 0.31
CA ILE A 234 -24.26 -27.73 -1.01
C ILE A 234 -25.65 -27.14 -1.24
N GLU A 235 -26.71 -27.90 -0.98
CA GLU A 235 -28.11 -27.42 -1.11
C GLU A 235 -28.36 -26.21 -0.21
N THR A 236 -27.95 -26.29 1.05
CA THR A 236 -28.07 -25.17 2.01
C THR A 236 -27.38 -23.91 1.49
N ILE A 237 -26.20 -24.04 0.88
CA ILE A 237 -25.44 -22.93 0.31
C ILE A 237 -26.18 -22.35 -0.91
N ARG A 238 -26.68 -23.21 -1.80
CA ARG A 238 -27.42 -22.81 -3.02
C ARG A 238 -28.75 -22.13 -2.68
N ASP A 239 -29.42 -22.55 -1.62
CA ASP A 239 -30.68 -21.97 -1.14
C ASP A 239 -30.53 -20.54 -0.63
N LEU A 240 -29.32 -20.11 -0.27
CA LEU A 240 -29.02 -18.70 0.00
C LEU A 240 -29.16 -17.83 -1.27
N GLY A 241 -29.10 -18.45 -2.46
CA GLY A 241 -29.37 -17.80 -3.74
C GLY A 241 -28.36 -16.72 -4.13
N ILE A 242 -27.16 -16.74 -3.54
CA ILE A 242 -26.15 -15.70 -3.74
C ILE A 242 -25.42 -15.95 -5.05
N LYS A 243 -25.53 -15.00 -5.97
CA LYS A 243 -24.76 -14.96 -7.21
C LYS A 243 -23.96 -13.67 -7.24
N LEU A 244 -22.69 -13.77 -7.63
CA LEU A 244 -21.89 -12.57 -7.83
C LEU A 244 -22.44 -11.76 -9.02
N PRO A 245 -22.32 -10.42 -8.98
CA PRO A 245 -22.67 -9.59 -10.11
C PRO A 245 -21.83 -9.98 -11.34
N ASN A 246 -22.38 -9.81 -12.54
CA ASN A 246 -21.66 -10.02 -13.81
C ASN A 246 -20.54 -8.96 -14.07
N THR A 247 -20.16 -8.20 -13.03
CA THR A 247 -19.12 -7.17 -13.09
C THR A 247 -17.79 -7.83 -12.74
N LYS A 248 -16.72 -7.50 -13.48
CA LYS A 248 -15.37 -8.05 -13.26
C LYS A 248 -14.77 -7.59 -11.93
N VAL A 249 -15.07 -8.29 -10.84
CA VAL A 249 -14.36 -8.20 -9.55
C VAL A 249 -13.22 -9.21 -9.56
N PRO A 250 -11.96 -8.81 -9.25
CA PRO A 250 -10.84 -9.74 -9.25
C PRO A 250 -11.01 -10.87 -8.22
N PRO A 251 -10.73 -12.14 -8.59
CA PRO A 251 -10.86 -13.29 -7.68
C PRO A 251 -10.05 -13.15 -6.39
N SER A 252 -8.87 -12.52 -6.46
CA SER A 252 -8.02 -12.24 -5.30
C SER A 252 -8.75 -11.43 -4.21
N ARG A 253 -9.60 -10.48 -4.61
CA ARG A 253 -10.37 -9.62 -3.71
C ARG A 253 -11.52 -10.36 -3.04
N ILE A 254 -12.24 -11.19 -3.81
CA ILE A 254 -13.29 -12.07 -3.29
C ILE A 254 -12.67 -13.08 -2.32
N GLY A 255 -11.59 -13.74 -2.74
CA GLY A 255 -10.86 -14.71 -1.93
C GLY A 255 -10.30 -14.12 -0.64
N ALA A 256 -9.89 -12.85 -0.61
CA ALA A 256 -9.46 -12.19 0.63
C ALA A 256 -10.61 -12.01 1.63
N LEU A 257 -11.79 -11.61 1.16
CA LEU A 257 -12.99 -11.47 1.99
C LEU A 257 -13.50 -12.85 2.46
N ALA A 258 -13.55 -13.82 1.57
CA ALA A 258 -13.93 -15.20 1.89
C ALA A 258 -13.00 -15.81 2.94
N ARG A 259 -11.67 -15.69 2.77
CA ARG A 259 -10.68 -16.16 3.76
C ARG A 259 -10.83 -15.49 5.12
N PHE A 260 -11.11 -14.18 5.13
CA PHE A 260 -11.37 -13.47 6.39
C PHE A 260 -12.61 -14.06 7.07
N ALA A 261 -13.71 -14.27 6.33
CA ALA A 261 -14.87 -14.98 6.87
C ALA A 261 -14.46 -16.35 7.37
N SER A 262 -13.87 -17.24 6.57
CA SER A 262 -13.56 -18.62 6.99
C SER A 262 -12.73 -18.75 8.28
N THR A 263 -11.87 -17.77 8.57
CA THR A 263 -10.92 -17.83 9.70
C THR A 263 -11.34 -16.98 10.90
N ALA A 264 -12.06 -15.87 10.71
CA ALA A 264 -12.41 -14.97 11.80
C ALA A 264 -13.52 -15.55 12.68
N LYS A 265 -13.49 -15.22 13.98
CA LYS A 265 -14.61 -15.49 14.90
C LYS A 265 -15.87 -14.80 14.37
N VAL A 266 -17.03 -15.45 14.52
CA VAL A 266 -18.34 -14.92 14.11
C VAL A 266 -18.57 -13.52 14.65
N SER A 267 -18.24 -13.28 15.93
CA SER A 267 -18.37 -11.97 16.58
C SER A 267 -17.51 -10.88 15.93
N ALA A 268 -16.37 -11.23 15.33
CA ALA A 268 -15.55 -10.28 14.58
C ALA A 268 -16.18 -9.93 13.23
N VAL A 269 -16.85 -10.89 12.58
CA VAL A 269 -17.61 -10.66 11.34
C VAL A 269 -18.85 -9.80 11.64
N ALA A 270 -19.58 -10.09 12.72
CA ALA A 270 -20.77 -9.36 13.14
C ALA A 270 -20.49 -7.87 13.46
N ARG A 271 -19.30 -7.57 14.02
CA ARG A 271 -18.88 -6.20 14.35
C ARG A 271 -18.42 -5.37 13.15
N LEU A 272 -18.35 -5.95 11.95
CA LEU A 272 -17.98 -5.20 10.76
C LEU A 272 -19.06 -4.18 10.39
N PRO A 273 -18.67 -3.03 9.80
CA PRO A 273 -19.62 -2.12 9.17
C PRO A 273 -20.48 -2.87 8.14
N ASP A 274 -21.76 -2.52 8.06
CA ASP A 274 -22.78 -3.23 7.30
C ASP A 274 -22.34 -3.62 5.87
N ALA A 275 -21.92 -2.63 5.07
CA ALA A 275 -21.46 -2.86 3.70
C ALA A 275 -20.30 -3.86 3.62
N ARG A 276 -19.35 -3.80 4.57
CA ARG A 276 -18.22 -4.73 4.63
C ARG A 276 -18.64 -6.11 5.10
N ARG A 277 -19.53 -6.20 6.11
CA ARG A 277 -20.08 -7.47 6.61
C ARG A 277 -20.77 -8.22 5.48
N MET A 278 -21.69 -7.55 4.79
CA MET A 278 -22.45 -8.12 3.68
C MET A 278 -21.54 -8.56 2.54
N ALA A 279 -20.59 -7.71 2.11
CA ALA A 279 -19.62 -8.09 1.08
C ALA A 279 -18.75 -9.30 1.49
N THR A 280 -18.43 -9.42 2.78
CA THR A 280 -17.68 -10.54 3.35
C THR A 280 -18.48 -11.84 3.28
N LEU A 281 -19.75 -11.80 3.69
CA LEU A 281 -20.65 -12.95 3.68
C LEU A 281 -21.00 -13.39 2.25
N VAL A 282 -21.26 -12.46 1.34
CA VAL A 282 -21.44 -12.74 -0.09
C VAL A 282 -20.21 -13.43 -0.68
N SER A 283 -19.01 -12.89 -0.41
CA SER A 283 -17.77 -13.49 -0.90
C SER A 283 -17.54 -14.88 -0.32
N PHE A 284 -17.86 -15.06 0.97
CA PHE A 284 -17.77 -16.34 1.65
C PHE A 284 -18.68 -17.39 1.03
N VAL A 285 -19.99 -17.12 0.90
CA VAL A 285 -20.96 -18.05 0.32
C VAL A 285 -20.59 -18.43 -1.10
N HIS A 286 -20.19 -17.45 -1.92
CA HIS A 286 -19.75 -17.71 -3.29
C HIS A 286 -18.52 -18.62 -3.36
N SER A 287 -17.50 -18.39 -2.51
CA SER A 287 -16.32 -19.26 -2.48
C SER A 287 -16.59 -20.61 -1.83
N LEU A 288 -17.53 -20.67 -0.89
CA LEU A 288 -17.91 -21.89 -0.19
C LEU A 288 -18.64 -22.86 -1.10
N GLU A 289 -19.45 -22.38 -2.05
CA GLU A 289 -20.13 -23.26 -3.00
C GLU A 289 -19.14 -24.11 -3.78
N ALA A 290 -18.10 -23.51 -4.36
CA ALA A 290 -17.07 -24.26 -5.08
C ALA A 290 -16.34 -25.27 -4.18
N SER A 291 -15.87 -24.83 -3.00
CA SER A 291 -15.19 -25.71 -2.05
C SER A 291 -16.08 -26.85 -1.54
N ALA A 292 -17.39 -26.62 -1.37
CA ALA A 292 -18.31 -27.65 -0.91
C ALA A 292 -18.58 -28.71 -2.01
N HIS A 293 -18.53 -28.32 -3.29
CA HIS A 293 -18.58 -29.28 -4.39
C HIS A 293 -17.32 -30.14 -4.42
N ASP A 294 -16.15 -29.52 -4.30
CA ASP A 294 -14.86 -30.25 -4.26
C ASP A 294 -14.86 -31.24 -3.08
N ASP A 295 -15.27 -30.79 -1.88
CA ASP A 295 -15.39 -31.65 -0.69
C ASP A 295 -16.32 -32.87 -0.92
N ALA A 296 -17.42 -32.70 -1.64
CA ALA A 296 -18.37 -33.78 -1.92
C ALA A 296 -17.84 -34.77 -2.97
N LEU A 297 -17.14 -34.26 -3.99
CA LEU A 297 -16.46 -35.10 -4.99
C LEU A 297 -15.34 -35.92 -4.34
N ASP A 298 -14.52 -35.30 -3.47
CA ASP A 298 -13.46 -35.99 -2.75
C ASP A 298 -14.00 -37.15 -1.89
N VAL A 299 -15.15 -36.96 -1.22
CA VAL A 299 -15.79 -38.04 -0.45
C VAL A 299 -16.33 -39.14 -1.36
N LEU A 300 -16.93 -38.78 -2.50
CA LEU A 300 -17.44 -39.75 -3.47
C LEU A 300 -16.31 -40.59 -4.07
N ASP A 301 -15.22 -39.95 -4.50
CA ASP A 301 -14.07 -40.60 -5.10
C ASP A 301 -13.39 -41.57 -4.12
N GLN A 302 -13.42 -41.28 -2.82
CA GLN A 302 -12.89 -42.17 -1.79
C GLN A 302 -13.85 -43.31 -1.40
N LEU A 303 -15.12 -43.26 -1.84
CA LEU A 303 -16.11 -44.32 -1.60
C LEU A 303 -16.24 -45.32 -2.75
N LEU A 304 -15.82 -44.94 -3.95
CA LEU A 304 -15.81 -45.77 -5.16
C LEU A 304 -14.57 -46.67 -5.23
#